data_AF-A0A970NSH7-F1
#
_entry.id   AF-A0A970NSH7-F1
#
_cell.length_a   1.000
_cell.length_b   1.000
_cell.length_c   1.000
_cell.angle_alpha   90.00
_cell.angle_beta   90.00
_cell.angle_gamma   90.00
#
_symmetry.space_group_name_H-M   'P 1'
#
loop_
_entity.id
_entity.type
_entity.pdbx_description
1 polymer ?
#
loop_
_entity_poly.entity_id
_entity_poly.type
_entity_poly.pdbx_seq_one_letter_code
_entity_poly.pdbx_strand_id
1 'polypeptide(L)'
;HSVNCIEKASSYPEYWDIWCNLGNARALRGAVEFMKLARNYGVTLFYVSNRKEHHREATVRNLHELGFPQATDKNVILRTVESGKENRRSAIAANYHISLLIGDNLADFSDVFEKKSVADRARVTDSLRNEFGRRYIVLPNAMYGDWEEALYNYNMSYSDSQKMAIRKQWLESF
;
A
#
# COMPACT_ATOMS: atom_id res chain seq x y z
N HIS A 1 -16.17 0.00 -0.58
CA HIS A 1 -15.85 -1.07 0.39
C HIS A 1 -16.27 -0.67 1.80
N SER A 2 -15.63 0.33 2.43
CA SER A 2 -15.89 0.68 3.84
C SER A 2 -17.36 1.03 4.14
N VAL A 3 -18.09 1.65 3.21
CA VAL A 3 -19.53 1.91 3.36
C VAL A 3 -20.32 0.61 3.48
N ASN A 4 -20.16 -0.33 2.54
CA ASN A 4 -20.85 -1.62 2.59
C ASN A 4 -20.47 -2.42 3.86
N CYS A 5 -19.21 -2.33 4.30
CA CYS A 5 -18.78 -2.95 5.55
C CYS A 5 -19.52 -2.39 6.76
N ILE A 6 -19.68 -1.06 6.84
CA ILE A 6 -20.43 -0.40 7.91
C ILE A 6 -21.91 -0.78 7.84
N GLU A 7 -22.54 -0.71 6.66
CA GLU A 7 -23.96 -1.02 6.48
C GLU A 7 -24.32 -2.47 6.78
N LYS A 8 -23.39 -3.40 6.53
CA LYS A 8 -23.58 -4.85 6.71
C LYS A 8 -22.94 -5.39 7.99
N ALA A 9 -22.40 -4.53 8.84
CA ALA A 9 -21.64 -4.92 10.04
C ALA A 9 -20.58 -6.02 9.75
N SER A 10 -19.87 -5.87 8.63
CA SER A 10 -18.79 -6.76 8.20
C SER A 10 -17.45 -6.04 8.21
N SER A 11 -16.35 -6.81 8.15
CA SER A 11 -14.99 -6.29 8.13
C SER A 11 -14.27 -6.71 6.85
N TYR A 12 -13.09 -6.13 6.62
CA TYR A 12 -12.13 -6.70 5.68
C TYR A 12 -11.91 -8.20 5.98
N PRO A 13 -11.81 -9.08 4.97
CA PRO A 13 -11.79 -8.81 3.53
C PRO A 13 -13.15 -8.84 2.82
N GLU A 14 -14.28 -8.88 3.53
CA GLU A 14 -15.60 -9.01 2.92
C GLU A 14 -15.89 -7.82 1.97
N TYR A 15 -16.44 -8.09 0.78
CA TYR A 15 -16.65 -7.09 -0.29
C TYR A 15 -15.39 -6.43 -0.89
N TRP A 16 -14.18 -6.79 -0.46
CA TRP A 16 -12.95 -6.22 -1.04
C TRP A 16 -12.78 -6.58 -2.52
N ASP A 17 -12.99 -7.85 -2.87
CA ASP A 17 -12.87 -8.32 -4.25
C ASP A 17 -13.92 -7.65 -5.15
N ILE A 18 -15.16 -7.50 -4.64
CA ILE A 18 -16.23 -6.76 -5.33
C ILE A 18 -15.81 -5.31 -5.57
N TRP A 19 -15.30 -4.63 -4.53
CA TRP A 19 -14.83 -3.25 -4.65
C TRP A 19 -13.69 -3.08 -5.66
N CYS A 20 -12.71 -4.00 -5.66
CA CYS A 20 -11.64 -3.97 -6.65
C CYS A 20 -12.16 -4.11 -8.07
N ASN A 21 -13.11 -5.03 -8.29
CA ASN A 21 -13.65 -5.32 -9.61
C ASN A 21 -14.56 -4.21 -10.15
N LEU A 22 -15.19 -3.42 -9.27
CA LEU A 22 -15.92 -2.21 -9.68
C LEU A 22 -15.03 -1.19 -10.39
N GLY A 23 -13.73 -1.14 -10.08
CA GLY A 23 -12.80 -0.22 -10.75
C GLY A 23 -13.14 1.27 -10.57
N ASN A 24 -13.80 1.62 -9.46
CA ASN A 24 -14.29 2.99 -9.19
C ASN A 24 -13.54 3.70 -8.05
N ALA A 25 -12.28 3.32 -7.80
CA ALA A 25 -11.45 4.07 -6.87
C ALA A 25 -11.20 5.48 -7.41
N ARG A 26 -11.09 6.46 -6.51
CA ARG A 26 -10.71 7.84 -6.85
C ARG A 26 -9.20 8.01 -6.75
N ALA A 27 -8.63 8.87 -7.59
CA ALA A 27 -7.24 9.28 -7.44
C ALA A 27 -7.04 10.10 -6.16
N LEU A 28 -5.92 9.88 -5.48
CA LEU A 28 -5.45 10.81 -4.44
C LEU A 28 -5.11 12.16 -5.08
N ARG A 29 -5.37 13.24 -4.34
CA ARG A 29 -5.11 14.61 -4.79
C ARG A 29 -3.62 14.76 -5.15
N GLY A 30 -3.33 15.29 -6.34
CA GLY A 30 -1.97 15.51 -6.82
C GLY A 30 -1.28 14.28 -7.41
N ALA A 31 -1.82 13.06 -7.25
CA ALA A 31 -1.16 11.84 -7.71
C ALA A 31 -1.09 11.76 -9.23
N VAL A 32 -2.19 12.09 -9.93
CA VAL A 32 -2.22 12.05 -11.41
C VAL A 32 -1.31 13.11 -11.99
N GLU A 33 -1.34 14.32 -11.43
CA GLU A 33 -0.53 15.46 -11.85
C GLU A 33 0.96 15.18 -11.65
N PHE A 34 1.36 14.68 -10.48
CA PHE A 34 2.74 14.29 -10.19
C PHE A 34 3.25 13.22 -11.15
N MET A 35 2.46 12.15 -11.39
CA MET A 35 2.87 11.06 -12.27
C MET A 35 2.99 11.53 -13.73
N LYS A 36 2.09 12.39 -14.20
CA LYS A 36 2.20 13.01 -15.53
C LYS A 36 3.45 13.87 -15.65
N LEU A 37 3.75 14.67 -14.63
CA LEU A 37 4.96 15.49 -14.58
C LEU A 37 6.23 14.62 -14.64
N ALA A 38 6.30 13.57 -13.82
CA ALA A 38 7.43 12.63 -13.82
C ALA A 38 7.62 11.98 -15.19
N ARG A 39 6.55 11.52 -15.83
CA ARG A 39 6.61 10.99 -17.21
C ARG A 39 7.12 12.03 -18.21
N ASN A 40 6.70 13.28 -18.09
CA ASN A 40 7.17 14.36 -18.99
C ASN A 40 8.67 14.63 -18.84
N TYR A 41 9.25 14.36 -17.66
CA TYR A 41 10.70 14.37 -17.43
C TYR A 41 11.41 13.07 -17.82
N GLY A 42 10.73 12.14 -18.51
CA GLY A 42 11.32 10.89 -18.99
C GLY A 42 11.41 9.79 -17.92
N VAL A 43 10.80 9.97 -16.76
CA VAL A 43 10.77 8.93 -15.71
C VAL A 43 9.81 7.81 -16.11
N THR A 44 10.25 6.57 -15.96
CA THR A 44 9.38 5.39 -16.13
C THR A 44 8.66 5.09 -14.83
N LEU A 45 7.34 4.88 -14.92
CA LEU A 45 6.46 4.68 -13.77
C LEU A 45 6.07 3.22 -13.61
N PHE A 46 6.07 2.73 -12.38
CA PHE A 46 5.59 1.39 -12.03
C PHE A 46 4.59 1.47 -10.88
N TYR A 47 3.50 0.72 -10.99
CA TYR A 47 2.44 0.61 -9.98
C TYR A 47 2.56 -0.74 -9.28
N VAL A 48 3.30 -0.78 -8.17
CA VAL A 48 3.55 -2.01 -7.40
C VAL A 48 2.55 -2.14 -6.26
N SER A 49 1.61 -3.08 -6.37
CA SER A 49 0.44 -3.15 -5.48
C SER A 49 0.15 -4.55 -4.95
N ASN A 50 -0.44 -4.63 -3.75
CA ASN A 50 -0.90 -5.89 -3.15
C ASN A 50 -2.33 -6.30 -3.54
N ARG A 51 -2.98 -5.58 -4.47
CA ARG A 51 -4.12 -6.13 -5.20
C ARG A 51 -3.69 -7.45 -5.85
N LYS A 52 -4.56 -8.46 -5.78
CA LYS A 52 -4.31 -9.77 -6.37
C LYS A 52 -4.35 -9.68 -7.90
N GLU A 53 -3.60 -10.55 -8.56
CA GLU A 53 -3.48 -10.60 -10.02
C GLU A 53 -4.83 -10.70 -10.76
N HIS A 54 -5.80 -11.40 -10.20
CA HIS A 54 -7.14 -11.49 -10.82
C HIS A 54 -7.92 -10.16 -10.83
N HIS A 55 -7.44 -9.11 -10.14
CA HIS A 55 -7.99 -7.75 -10.24
C HIS A 55 -7.28 -6.89 -11.30
N ARG A 56 -6.37 -7.45 -12.11
CA ARG A 56 -5.55 -6.71 -13.07
C ARG A 56 -6.38 -5.85 -14.00
N GLU A 57 -7.33 -6.46 -14.71
CA GLU A 57 -8.13 -5.78 -15.71
C GLU A 57 -8.86 -4.56 -15.11
N ALA A 58 -9.56 -4.75 -13.98
CA ALA A 58 -10.25 -3.67 -13.29
C ALA A 58 -9.29 -2.60 -12.77
N THR A 59 -8.09 -2.97 -12.33
CA THR A 59 -7.08 -2.03 -11.82
C THR A 59 -6.49 -1.18 -12.94
N VAL A 60 -6.12 -1.79 -14.06
CA VAL A 60 -5.59 -1.11 -15.24
C VAL A 60 -6.65 -0.16 -15.81
N ARG A 61 -7.90 -0.62 -15.95
CA ARG A 61 -9.03 0.21 -16.40
C ARG A 61 -9.22 1.42 -15.49
N ASN A 62 -9.30 1.23 -14.18
CA ASN A 62 -9.48 2.33 -13.23
C ASN A 62 -8.35 3.36 -13.30
N LEU A 63 -7.09 2.92 -13.38
CA LEU A 63 -5.94 3.82 -13.55
C LEU A 63 -6.01 4.60 -14.86
N HIS A 64 -6.35 3.92 -15.97
CA HIS A 64 -6.49 4.53 -17.27
C HIS A 64 -7.60 5.60 -17.29
N GLU A 65 -8.78 5.29 -16.76
CA GLU A 65 -9.92 6.23 -16.67
C GLU A 65 -9.61 7.46 -15.82
N LEU A 66 -8.81 7.30 -14.76
CA LEU A 66 -8.32 8.42 -13.94
C LEU A 66 -7.17 9.21 -14.62
N GLY A 67 -6.69 8.76 -15.77
CA GLY A 67 -5.63 9.42 -16.54
C GLY A 67 -4.22 9.18 -16.00
N PHE A 68 -3.99 8.10 -15.25
CA PHE A 68 -2.65 7.72 -14.82
C PHE A 68 -1.79 7.31 -16.03
N PRO A 69 -0.60 7.91 -16.20
CA PRO A 69 0.29 7.57 -17.31
C PRO A 69 0.88 6.16 -17.18
N GLN A 70 1.19 5.52 -18.31
CA GLN A 70 1.79 4.17 -18.33
C GLN A 70 0.99 3.12 -17.54
N ALA A 71 -0.32 3.28 -17.40
CA ALA A 71 -1.20 2.28 -16.80
C ALA A 71 -1.40 1.10 -17.79
N THR A 72 -0.37 0.25 -17.93
CA THR A 72 -0.37 -0.92 -18.81
C THR A 72 0.04 -2.17 -18.03
N ASP A 73 -0.18 -3.36 -18.58
CA ASP A 73 0.19 -4.61 -17.92
C ASP A 73 1.69 -4.73 -17.60
N LYS A 74 2.55 -4.09 -18.39
CA LYS A 74 3.99 -4.04 -18.16
C LYS A 74 4.38 -3.21 -16.93
N ASN A 75 3.60 -2.18 -16.61
CA ASN A 75 3.91 -1.21 -15.57
C ASN A 75 3.08 -1.42 -14.30
N VAL A 76 1.96 -2.13 -14.39
CA VAL A 76 1.12 -2.50 -13.26
C VAL A 76 1.53 -3.88 -12.74
N ILE A 77 2.25 -3.89 -11.61
CA ILE A 77 2.84 -5.09 -11.02
C ILE A 77 2.05 -5.45 -9.76
N LEU A 78 1.12 -6.40 -9.91
CA LEU A 78 0.22 -6.84 -8.84
C LEU A 78 0.80 -8.01 -8.04
N ARG A 79 0.11 -8.39 -6.97
CA ARG A 79 0.49 -9.51 -6.13
C ARG A 79 0.09 -10.83 -6.78
N THR A 80 1.06 -11.74 -6.85
CA THR A 80 0.86 -13.15 -7.18
C THR A 80 0.78 -13.97 -5.89
N VAL A 81 1.89 -14.58 -5.46
CA VAL A 81 1.94 -15.49 -4.30
C VAL A 81 2.24 -14.73 -3.01
N GLU A 82 3.26 -13.87 -3.03
CA GLU A 82 3.77 -13.20 -1.83
C GLU A 82 3.21 -11.77 -1.67
N SER A 83 2.91 -11.38 -0.42
CA SER A 83 2.50 -10.01 -0.10
C SER A 83 3.68 -9.04 -0.02
N GLY A 84 4.89 -9.55 0.24
CA GLY A 84 6.11 -8.77 0.21
C GLY A 84 6.33 -8.16 -1.18
N LYS A 85 6.81 -6.93 -1.23
CA LYS A 85 7.02 -6.21 -2.50
C LYS A 85 8.44 -6.31 -3.01
N GLU A 86 9.34 -6.95 -2.27
CA GLU A 86 10.77 -6.92 -2.57
C GLU A 86 11.14 -7.56 -3.89
N ASN A 87 10.69 -8.79 -4.17
CA ASN A 87 11.00 -9.42 -5.45
C ASN A 87 10.49 -8.61 -6.65
N ARG A 88 9.34 -7.93 -6.51
CA ARG A 88 8.79 -7.03 -7.54
C ARG A 88 9.65 -5.77 -7.71
N ARG A 89 10.12 -5.18 -6.60
CA ARG A 89 11.08 -4.06 -6.65
C ARG A 89 12.41 -4.48 -7.26
N SER A 90 12.96 -5.62 -6.85
CA SER A 90 14.21 -6.19 -7.35
C SER A 90 14.15 -6.51 -8.85
N ALA A 91 13.04 -7.06 -9.36
CA ALA A 91 12.84 -7.29 -10.79
C ALA A 91 12.84 -5.98 -11.62
N ILE A 92 12.27 -4.90 -11.06
CA ILE A 92 12.35 -3.57 -11.67
C ILE A 92 13.79 -3.05 -11.58
N ALA A 93 14.44 -3.17 -10.41
CA ALA A 93 15.79 -2.68 -10.17
C ALA A 93 16.86 -3.34 -11.07
N ALA A 94 16.60 -4.55 -11.58
CA ALA A 94 17.47 -5.22 -12.53
C ALA A 94 17.65 -4.46 -13.86
N ASN A 95 16.67 -3.63 -14.24
CA ASN A 95 16.69 -2.88 -15.51
C ASN A 95 16.54 -1.36 -15.33
N TYR A 96 16.23 -0.89 -14.13
CA TYR A 96 15.94 0.51 -13.84
C TYR A 96 16.58 0.95 -12.53
N HIS A 97 17.00 2.21 -12.46
CA HIS A 97 17.34 2.84 -11.19
C HIS A 97 16.06 3.40 -10.53
N ILE A 98 15.70 2.87 -9.35
CA ILE A 98 14.51 3.34 -8.61
C ILE A 98 14.87 4.56 -7.76
N SER A 99 14.59 5.75 -8.29
CA SER A 99 14.87 7.03 -7.62
C SER A 99 13.90 7.34 -6.47
N LEU A 100 12.62 7.00 -6.62
CA LEU A 100 11.57 7.27 -5.64
C LEU A 100 10.69 6.04 -5.41
N LEU A 101 10.28 5.85 -4.16
CA LEU A 101 9.23 4.92 -3.75
C LEU A 101 8.16 5.72 -3.00
N ILE A 102 6.91 5.57 -3.42
CA ILE A 102 5.78 6.35 -2.90
C ILE A 102 4.73 5.37 -2.38
N GLY A 103 4.33 5.51 -1.12
CA GLY A 103 3.45 4.54 -0.47
C GLY A 103 2.93 5.02 0.87
N ASP A 104 1.92 4.33 1.37
CA ASP A 104 1.28 4.60 2.67
C ASP A 104 1.68 3.61 3.76
N ASN A 105 2.42 2.56 3.41
CA ASN A 105 2.91 1.56 4.33
C ASN A 105 4.44 1.42 4.23
N LEU A 106 5.13 1.23 5.36
CA LEU A 106 6.60 1.13 5.38
C LEU A 106 7.14 -0.01 4.51
N ALA A 107 6.41 -1.12 4.39
CA ALA A 107 6.77 -2.23 3.51
C ALA A 107 6.74 -1.89 2.01
N ASP A 108 6.18 -0.74 1.63
CA ASP A 108 6.27 -0.21 0.26
C ASP A 108 7.70 0.21 -0.10
N PHE A 109 8.48 0.62 0.90
CA PHE A 109 9.81 1.21 0.72
C PHE A 109 10.96 0.20 0.78
N SER A 110 10.87 -0.79 1.66
CA SER A 110 11.89 -1.84 1.83
C SER A 110 11.35 -3.01 2.64
N ASP A 111 11.89 -4.19 2.36
CA ASP A 111 11.67 -5.44 3.09
C ASP A 111 12.13 -5.39 4.55
N VAL A 112 13.04 -4.48 4.93
CA VAL A 112 13.47 -4.32 6.33
C VAL A 112 12.31 -4.00 7.29
N PHE A 113 11.18 -3.52 6.76
CA PHE A 113 9.96 -3.22 7.50
C PHE A 113 8.95 -4.38 7.54
N GLU A 114 9.18 -5.46 6.78
CA GLU A 114 8.24 -6.58 6.71
C GLU A 114 8.16 -7.32 8.06
N LYS A 115 6.92 -7.48 8.53
CA LYS A 115 6.57 -8.25 9.74
C LYS A 115 7.33 -7.85 11.01
N LYS A 116 7.67 -6.56 11.15
CA LYS A 116 8.37 -6.02 12.32
C LYS A 116 7.43 -5.66 13.46
N SER A 117 7.89 -5.82 14.70
CA SER A 117 7.19 -5.32 15.89
C SER A 117 6.99 -3.80 15.82
N VAL A 118 6.05 -3.25 16.58
CA VAL A 118 5.83 -1.78 16.66
C VAL A 118 7.14 -1.04 16.99
N ALA A 119 7.87 -1.55 17.99
CA ALA A 119 9.15 -0.97 18.42
C ALA A 119 10.22 -1.04 17.32
N ASP A 120 10.34 -2.18 16.62
CA ASP A 120 11.30 -2.30 15.53
C ASP A 120 10.94 -1.44 14.32
N ARG A 121 9.64 -1.30 14.00
CA ARG A 121 9.19 -0.39 12.93
C ARG A 121 9.61 1.04 13.23
N ALA A 122 9.41 1.51 14.46
CA ALA A 122 9.84 2.84 14.89
C ALA A 122 11.37 2.98 14.80
N ARG A 123 12.12 2.05 15.39
CA ARG A 123 13.59 2.05 15.39
C ARG A 123 14.20 2.03 13.98
N VAL A 124 13.68 1.21 13.08
CA VAL A 124 14.17 1.15 11.69
C VAL A 124 13.82 2.43 10.95
N THR A 125 12.63 3.00 11.18
CA THR A 125 12.24 4.30 10.61
C THR A 125 13.23 5.39 11.01
N ASP A 126 13.58 5.48 12.31
CA ASP A 126 14.56 6.46 12.81
C ASP A 126 15.96 6.25 12.22
N SER A 127 16.36 5.00 12.01
CA SER A 127 17.64 4.66 11.37
C SER A 127 17.70 5.09 9.90
N LEU A 128 16.54 5.15 9.23
CA LEU A 128 16.40 5.52 7.82
C LEU A 128 15.83 6.94 7.64
N ARG A 129 15.84 7.79 8.68
CA ARG A 129 15.23 9.14 8.66
C ARG A 129 15.63 10.01 7.47
N ASN A 130 16.85 9.85 6.96
CA ASN A 130 17.38 10.63 5.83
C ASN A 130 16.86 10.16 4.46
N GLU A 131 16.20 8.99 4.39
CA GLU A 131 15.54 8.49 3.18
C GLU A 131 14.13 9.08 3.02
N PHE A 132 13.44 9.38 4.12
CA PHE A 132 12.09 9.92 4.11
C PHE A 132 12.05 11.36 3.60
N GLY A 133 11.14 11.64 2.66
CA GLY A 133 11.08 12.91 1.93
C GLY A 133 12.11 13.06 0.80
N ARG A 134 13.06 12.11 0.69
CA ARG A 134 14.09 12.10 -0.37
C ARG A 134 13.90 10.97 -1.36
N ARG A 135 13.93 9.72 -0.88
CA ARG A 135 13.70 8.48 -1.64
C ARG A 135 12.36 7.86 -1.30
N TYR A 136 11.96 7.90 -0.02
CA TYR A 136 10.71 7.37 0.48
C TYR A 136 9.71 8.50 0.68
N ILE A 137 8.68 8.55 -0.14
CA ILE A 137 7.62 9.56 -0.07
C ILE A 137 6.40 8.93 0.58
N VAL A 138 6.11 9.34 1.81
CA VAL A 138 5.03 8.77 2.62
C VAL A 138 3.71 9.46 2.30
N LEU A 139 2.67 8.66 2.11
CA LEU A 139 1.29 9.11 2.06
C LEU A 139 0.58 8.72 3.37
N PRO A 140 -0.20 9.60 4.01
CA PRO A 140 -0.84 9.28 5.26
C PRO A 140 -2.01 8.29 5.06
N ASN A 141 -2.02 7.20 5.81
CA ASN A 141 -3.15 6.28 5.91
C ASN A 141 -3.38 5.87 7.38
N ALA A 142 -4.40 6.44 8.00
CA ALA A 142 -4.82 6.14 9.36
C ALA A 142 -5.93 5.07 9.44
N MET A 143 -6.32 4.48 8.31
CA MET A 143 -7.45 3.55 8.24
C MET A 143 -7.06 2.09 8.48
N TYR A 144 -5.92 1.67 7.92
CA TYR A 144 -5.39 0.30 8.03
C TYR A 144 -3.91 0.28 7.60
N GLY A 145 -3.24 -0.84 7.85
CA GLY A 145 -1.90 -1.12 7.33
C GLY A 145 -1.08 -1.96 8.30
N ASP A 146 0.18 -2.23 7.95
CA ASP A 146 1.05 -3.05 8.81
C ASP A 146 1.27 -2.44 10.20
N TRP A 147 1.08 -1.12 10.36
CA TRP A 147 1.15 -0.46 11.67
C TRP A 147 0.05 -0.98 12.62
N GLU A 148 -1.12 -1.30 12.08
CA GLU A 148 -2.22 -1.92 12.82
C GLU A 148 -1.96 -3.41 13.03
N GLU A 149 -1.52 -4.11 11.97
CA GLU A 149 -1.22 -5.55 12.05
C GLU A 149 -0.09 -5.86 13.05
N ALA A 150 0.88 -4.96 13.19
CA ALA A 150 1.94 -5.06 14.18
C ALA A 150 1.42 -5.04 15.62
N LEU A 151 0.31 -4.35 15.91
CA LEU A 151 -0.34 -4.41 17.24
C LEU A 151 -0.81 -5.83 17.58
N TYR A 152 -1.18 -6.59 16.54
CA TYR A 152 -1.67 -7.96 16.65
C TYR A 152 -0.57 -9.02 16.47
N ASN A 153 0.70 -8.63 16.42
CA ASN A 153 1.81 -9.50 16.01
C ASN A 153 1.53 -10.23 14.69
N TYR A 154 0.86 -9.55 13.75
CA TYR A 154 0.43 -10.08 12.46
C TYR A 154 -0.53 -11.28 12.54
N ASN A 155 -1.13 -11.53 13.72
CA ASN A 155 -2.19 -12.51 13.87
C ASN A 155 -3.55 -11.90 13.53
N MET A 156 -3.96 -12.05 12.27
CA MET A 156 -5.23 -11.48 11.78
C MET A 156 -6.47 -12.28 12.17
N SER A 157 -6.29 -13.45 12.82
CA SER A 157 -7.39 -14.34 13.23
C SER A 157 -8.17 -13.87 14.46
N TYR A 158 -7.69 -12.84 15.16
CA TYR A 158 -8.43 -12.24 16.27
C TYR A 158 -9.81 -11.75 15.83
N SER A 159 -10.81 -11.97 16.69
CA SER A 159 -12.14 -11.38 16.54
C SER A 159 -12.10 -9.86 16.65
N ASP A 160 -13.15 -9.18 16.18
CA ASP A 160 -13.23 -7.72 16.27
C ASP A 160 -13.18 -7.22 17.73
N SER A 161 -13.76 -7.97 18.67
CA SER A 161 -13.68 -7.65 20.10
C SER A 161 -12.26 -7.78 20.66
N GLN A 162 -11.52 -8.81 20.23
CA GLN A 162 -10.12 -8.99 20.62
C GLN A 162 -9.23 -7.89 20.01
N LYS A 163 -9.39 -7.58 18.72
CA LYS A 163 -8.66 -6.48 18.05
C LYS A 163 -8.94 -5.14 18.73
N MET A 164 -10.20 -4.86 19.07
CA MET A 164 -10.58 -3.66 19.81
C MET A 164 -9.91 -3.59 21.19
N ALA A 165 -9.89 -4.69 21.93
CA ALA A 165 -9.23 -4.75 23.24
C ALA A 165 -7.73 -4.49 23.14
N ILE A 166 -7.05 -5.09 22.15
CA ILE A 166 -5.62 -4.85 21.89
C ILE A 166 -5.38 -3.38 21.54
N ARG A 167 -6.14 -2.80 20.59
CA ARG A 167 -6.00 -1.38 20.21
C ARG A 167 -6.08 -0.45 21.43
N LYS A 168 -6.99 -0.71 22.36
CA LYS A 168 -7.14 0.09 23.59
C LYS A 168 -5.93 0.02 24.52
N GLN A 169 -5.21 -1.10 24.56
CA GLN A 169 -4.01 -1.26 25.40
C GLN A 169 -2.82 -0.43 24.90
N TRP A 170 -2.81 -0.10 23.61
CA TRP A 170 -1.79 0.75 22.98
C TRP A 170 -2.09 2.24 23.06
N LEU A 171 -3.22 2.64 23.69
CA LEU A 171 -3.53 4.05 23.91
C LEU A 171 -2.74 4.56 25.11
N GLU A 172 -1.95 5.60 24.89
CA GLU A 172 -1.29 6.36 25.94
C GLU A 172 -2.27 7.43 26.46
N SER A 173 -2.72 7.29 27.71
CA SER A 173 -3.53 8.32 28.39
C SER A 173 -2.63 9.38 29.04
N PHE A 174 -3.16 10.59 29.17
CA PHE A 174 -2.55 11.67 29.95
C PHE A 174 -2.92 11.59 31.44
#